data_AF-A0A7R8V303-F1
#
_entry.id   AF-A0A7R8V303-F1
#
_cell.length_a   1.000
_cell.length_b   1.000
_cell.length_c   1.000
_cell.angle_alpha   90.00
_cell.angle_beta   90.00
_cell.angle_gamma   90.00
#
_symmetry.space_group_name_H-M   'P 1'
#
loop_
_entity.id
_entity.type
_entity.pdbx_description
1 polymer ?
#
loop_
_entity_poly.entity_id
_entity_poly.type
_entity_poly.pdbx_seq_one_letter_code
_entity_poly.pdbx_strand_id
1 'polypeptide(L)'
;MQLDTTERHIMENRGSRHTLIIRKVHPQDFGNYSCVAENQLGKSRKTLQLSGKPNSIVFRSPPISQFKDRYNISCTVDSHTPVEEFKLFYRRLPQGHEVDNTIEQTQSLQTLQQHPQSVQMYGHNYRTYGNGVHWSRNDWRDVVLPAVPLSHLYTQGMSYMIRGLEPDQQYEARVQARNRYGWSEMSESFLFSTSSTDGYSHSSSFLNHGLSG
;
A
#
# COMPACT_ATOMS: atom_id res chain seq x y z
N MET A 1 16.77 -9.15 -27.35
CA MET A 1 17.89 -10.10 -27.17
C MET A 1 17.32 -11.35 -26.51
N GLN A 2 17.65 -12.53 -27.02
CA GLN A 2 17.33 -13.80 -26.35
C GLN A 2 18.38 -14.02 -25.25
N LEU A 3 17.97 -14.52 -24.10
CA LEU A 3 18.90 -14.79 -22.99
C LEU A 3 19.69 -16.06 -23.29
N ASP A 4 21.01 -15.96 -23.16
CA ASP A 4 21.91 -17.10 -23.31
C ASP A 4 21.92 -17.97 -22.05
N THR A 5 22.02 -19.29 -22.25
CA THR A 5 22.18 -20.24 -21.14
C THR A 5 23.58 -20.11 -20.55
N THR A 6 23.66 -19.92 -19.23
CA THR A 6 24.91 -19.78 -18.47
C THR A 6 24.80 -20.53 -17.14
N GLU A 7 25.87 -20.56 -16.34
CA GLU A 7 25.80 -21.14 -14.98
C GLU A 7 24.80 -20.43 -14.06
N ARG A 8 24.52 -19.14 -14.33
CA ARG A 8 23.53 -18.34 -13.59
C ARG A 8 22.14 -18.37 -14.22
N HIS A 9 22.05 -18.38 -15.56
CA HIS A 9 20.80 -18.44 -16.32
C HIS A 9 20.58 -19.86 -16.87
N ILE A 10 19.73 -20.63 -16.21
CA ILE A 10 19.46 -22.03 -16.57
C ILE A 10 18.09 -22.12 -17.22
N MET A 11 18.04 -22.70 -18.41
CA MET A 11 16.80 -22.95 -19.16
C MET A 11 16.43 -24.43 -19.03
N GLU A 12 15.31 -24.73 -18.38
CA GLU A 12 14.75 -26.09 -18.30
C GLU A 12 13.56 -26.24 -19.24
N ASN A 13 13.52 -27.36 -19.97
CA ASN A 13 12.41 -27.73 -20.83
C ASN A 13 11.84 -29.09 -20.42
N ARG A 14 10.54 -29.12 -20.10
CA ARG A 14 9.77 -30.34 -19.81
C ARG A 14 8.46 -30.31 -20.60
N GLY A 15 8.49 -30.85 -21.81
CA GLY A 15 7.33 -30.89 -22.71
C GLY A 15 6.91 -29.49 -23.13
N SER A 16 5.71 -29.05 -22.73
CA SER A 16 5.22 -27.69 -22.97
C SER A 16 5.72 -26.67 -21.95
N ARG A 17 6.32 -27.12 -20.85
CA ARG A 17 6.79 -26.25 -19.76
C ARG A 17 8.23 -25.81 -19.99
N HIS A 18 8.41 -24.51 -20.21
CA HIS A 18 9.72 -23.87 -20.35
C HIS A 18 9.95 -22.98 -19.13
N THR A 19 11.08 -23.16 -18.45
CA THR A 19 11.40 -22.46 -17.19
C THR A 19 12.78 -21.81 -17.28
N LEU A 20 12.85 -20.51 -17.00
CA LEU A 20 14.11 -19.80 -16.76
C LEU A 20 14.36 -19.74 -15.26
N ILE A 21 15.53 -20.20 -14.84
CA ILE A 21 16.01 -20.11 -13.46
C ILE A 21 17.21 -19.16 -13.44
N ILE A 22 17.12 -18.10 -12.64
CA ILE A 22 18.21 -17.14 -12.41
C ILE A 22 18.76 -17.38 -11.01
N ARG A 23 19.99 -17.89 -10.91
CA ARG A 23 20.64 -18.17 -9.63
C ARG A 23 21.44 -16.96 -9.15
N LYS A 24 21.43 -16.73 -7.84
CA LYS A 24 22.16 -15.63 -7.17
C LYS A 24 21.85 -14.29 -7.85
N VAL A 25 20.58 -13.90 -7.80
CA VAL A 25 20.09 -12.68 -8.46
C VAL A 25 20.84 -11.46 -7.94
N HIS A 26 21.36 -10.68 -8.88
CA HIS A 26 22.02 -9.40 -8.64
C HIS A 26 21.21 -8.23 -9.24
N PRO A 27 21.48 -6.98 -8.83
CA PRO A 27 20.78 -5.82 -9.39
C PRO A 27 20.87 -5.69 -10.92
N GLN A 28 21.96 -6.17 -11.54
CA GLN A 28 22.12 -6.19 -12.99
C GLN A 28 21.14 -7.14 -13.69
N ASP A 29 20.59 -8.12 -12.97
CA ASP A 29 19.60 -9.04 -13.50
C ASP A 29 18.18 -8.41 -13.42
N PHE A 30 17.98 -7.27 -12.76
CA PHE A 30 16.69 -6.59 -12.69
C PHE A 30 16.30 -6.01 -14.05
N GLY A 31 15.03 -6.15 -14.42
CA GLY A 31 14.54 -5.70 -15.70
C GLY A 31 13.31 -6.47 -16.18
N ASN A 32 12.94 -6.24 -17.43
CA ASN A 32 11.79 -6.87 -18.06
C ASN A 32 12.20 -8.16 -18.76
N TYR A 33 11.57 -9.26 -18.37
CA TYR A 33 11.74 -10.58 -18.97
C TYR A 33 10.50 -10.92 -19.78
N SER A 34 10.68 -11.26 -21.05
CA SER A 34 9.60 -11.74 -21.90
C SER A 34 9.72 -13.22 -22.16
N CYS A 35 8.66 -13.98 -21.87
CA CYS A 35 8.48 -15.31 -22.43
C CYS A 35 7.82 -15.18 -23.80
N VAL A 36 8.42 -15.78 -24.82
CA VAL A 36 7.92 -15.76 -26.20
C VAL A 36 7.68 -17.20 -26.62
N ALA A 37 6.44 -17.51 -27.00
CA ALA A 37 6.06 -18.79 -27.56
C ALA A 37 5.72 -18.62 -29.04
N GLU A 38 6.28 -19.48 -29.89
CA GLU A 38 6.14 -19.43 -31.34
C GLU A 38 5.69 -20.80 -31.85
N ASN A 39 4.70 -20.80 -32.75
CA ASN A 39 4.32 -21.97 -33.53
C ASN A 39 4.07 -21.55 -34.99
N GLN A 40 3.68 -22.50 -35.86
CA GLN A 40 3.45 -22.23 -37.28
C GLN A 40 2.36 -21.19 -37.57
N LEU A 41 1.47 -20.91 -36.61
CA LEU A 41 0.37 -19.95 -36.75
C LEU A 41 0.74 -18.55 -36.26
N GLY A 42 1.78 -18.40 -35.43
CA GLY A 42 2.22 -17.10 -34.96
C GLY A 42 3.02 -17.10 -33.66
N LYS A 43 3.11 -15.91 -33.06
CA LYS A 43 3.88 -15.62 -31.85
C LYS A 43 3.00 -15.03 -30.76
N SER A 44 3.18 -15.52 -29.53
CA SER A 44 2.64 -14.90 -28.33
C SER A 44 3.78 -14.47 -27.42
N ARG A 45 3.62 -13.34 -26.74
CA ARG A 45 4.60 -12.75 -25.83
C ARG A 45 3.93 -12.32 -24.54
N LYS A 46 4.51 -12.70 -23.40
CA LYS A 46 4.14 -12.16 -22.08
C LYS A 46 5.38 -11.66 -21.37
N THR A 47 5.31 -10.46 -20.82
CA THR A 47 6.42 -9.79 -20.13
C THR A 47 6.13 -9.68 -18.63
N LEU A 48 7.16 -9.85 -17.81
CA LEU A 48 7.16 -9.60 -16.38
C LEU A 48 8.37 -8.75 -15.99
N GLN A 49 8.28 -8.06 -14.86
CA GLN A 49 9.39 -7.28 -14.32
C GLN A 49 10.02 -8.01 -13.12
N LEU A 50 11.33 -8.24 -13.18
CA LEU A 50 12.13 -8.65 -12.03
C LEU A 50 12.67 -7.40 -11.35
N SER A 51 12.37 -7.24 -10.06
CA SER A 51 12.83 -6.09 -9.27
C SER A 51 13.24 -6.50 -7.86
N GLY A 52 14.01 -5.64 -7.19
CA GLY A 52 14.34 -5.78 -5.76
C GLY A 52 13.41 -5.01 -4.82
N LYS A 53 12.38 -4.33 -5.34
CA LYS A 53 11.42 -3.54 -4.53
C LYS A 53 10.62 -4.48 -3.61
N PRO A 54 10.08 -3.98 -2.48
CA PRO A 54 9.21 -4.80 -1.63
C PRO A 54 7.95 -5.22 -2.40
N ASN A 55 7.39 -6.37 -2.03
CA ASN A 55 6.10 -6.81 -2.54
C ASN A 55 4.97 -5.87 -2.10
N SER A 56 3.79 -6.02 -2.70
CA SER A 56 2.58 -5.31 -2.24
C SER A 56 2.27 -5.67 -0.79
N ILE A 57 1.90 -4.65 -0.01
CA ILE A 57 1.64 -4.78 1.42
C ILE A 57 0.29 -5.44 1.67
N VAL A 58 0.21 -6.22 2.74
CA VAL A 58 -1.02 -6.87 3.21
C VAL A 58 -1.40 -6.37 4.60
N PHE A 59 -2.61 -5.85 4.75
CA PHE A 59 -3.16 -5.46 6.06
C PHE A 59 -3.53 -6.68 6.91
N ARG A 60 -3.27 -6.58 8.20
CA ARG A 60 -3.52 -7.64 9.20
C ARG A 60 -4.45 -7.20 10.32
N SER A 61 -4.71 -5.89 10.46
CA SER A 61 -5.61 -5.36 11.47
C SER A 61 -7.08 -5.66 11.14
N PRO A 62 -7.95 -5.84 12.16
CA PRO A 62 -9.38 -6.07 11.95
C PRO A 62 -10.07 -4.81 11.40
N PRO A 63 -11.17 -4.92 10.65
CA PRO A 63 -11.82 -3.77 10.02
C PRO A 63 -12.57 -2.86 11.01
N ILE A 64 -12.69 -3.22 12.29
CA ILE A 64 -13.44 -2.44 13.28
C ILE A 64 -12.53 -2.11 14.46
N SER A 65 -12.49 -0.84 14.84
CA SER A 65 -11.78 -0.36 16.02
C SER A 65 -12.55 -0.70 17.30
N GLN A 66 -11.83 -0.94 18.37
CA GLN A 66 -12.38 -0.96 19.73
C GLN A 66 -12.51 0.45 20.35
N PHE A 67 -11.99 1.47 19.67
CA PHE A 67 -11.98 2.85 20.17
C PHE A 67 -12.71 3.77 19.20
N LYS A 68 -13.30 4.83 19.77
CA LYS A 68 -14.06 5.81 18.99
C LYS A 68 -13.17 6.82 18.26
N ASP A 69 -11.98 7.09 18.79
CA ASP A 69 -11.12 8.20 18.35
C ASP A 69 -9.76 7.77 17.77
N ARG A 70 -9.51 6.46 17.73
CA ARG A 70 -8.23 5.90 17.30
C ARG A 70 -8.39 4.51 16.70
N TYR A 71 -7.43 4.11 15.89
CA TYR A 71 -7.39 2.80 15.24
C TYR A 71 -5.96 2.30 15.17
N ASN A 72 -5.73 1.05 15.57
CA ASN A 72 -4.42 0.40 15.44
C ASN A 72 -4.35 -0.33 14.10
N ILE A 73 -3.71 0.30 13.12
CA ILE A 73 -3.49 -0.30 11.81
C ILE A 73 -2.23 -1.15 11.85
N SER A 74 -2.31 -2.36 11.31
CA SER A 74 -1.16 -3.25 11.19
C SER A 74 -1.10 -3.88 9.82
N CYS A 75 0.12 -4.03 9.30
CA CYS A 75 0.36 -4.61 7.99
C CYS A 75 1.70 -5.35 7.95
N THR A 76 1.85 -6.21 6.94
CA THR A 76 3.06 -6.98 6.67
C THR A 76 3.47 -6.83 5.22
N VAL A 77 4.77 -6.83 4.98
CA VAL A 77 5.37 -6.77 3.65
C VAL A 77 6.48 -7.78 3.54
N ASP A 78 6.57 -8.43 2.39
CA ASP A 78 7.67 -9.31 2.06
C ASP A 78 8.74 -8.53 1.28
N SER A 79 9.99 -8.60 1.74
CA SER A 79 11.12 -7.95 1.10
C SER A 79 12.42 -8.71 1.32
N HIS A 80 13.19 -8.88 0.24
CA HIS A 80 14.54 -9.48 0.30
C HIS A 80 15.62 -8.54 0.86
N THR A 81 15.29 -7.27 1.10
CA THR A 81 16.17 -6.30 1.76
C THR A 81 15.40 -5.59 2.86
N PRO A 82 16.09 -5.05 3.88
CA PRO A 82 15.44 -4.32 4.96
C PRO A 82 14.54 -3.20 4.42
N VAL A 83 13.32 -3.15 4.94
CA VAL A 83 12.43 -2.02 4.72
C VAL A 83 12.93 -0.88 5.60
N GLU A 84 13.00 0.32 5.02
CA GLU A 84 13.52 1.53 5.68
C GLU A 84 12.37 2.42 6.15
N GLU A 85 11.26 2.40 5.43
CA GLU A 85 10.18 3.38 5.58
C GLU A 85 8.85 2.83 5.10
N PHE A 86 7.77 3.19 5.79
CA PHE A 86 6.39 3.00 5.36
C PHE A 86 5.72 4.36 5.14
N LYS A 87 4.85 4.43 4.13
CA LYS A 87 3.94 5.56 3.92
C LYS A 87 2.52 5.08 4.03
N LEU A 88 1.85 5.50 5.09
CA LEU A 88 0.44 5.23 5.32
C LEU A 88 -0.37 6.40 4.81
N PHE A 89 -1.35 6.12 3.96
CA PHE A 89 -2.35 7.06 3.49
C PHE A 89 -3.69 6.65 4.07
N TYR A 90 -4.46 7.58 4.60
CA TYR A 90 -5.82 7.32 5.03
C TYR A 90 -6.71 8.55 4.86
N ARG A 91 -7.99 8.30 4.61
CA ARG A 91 -9.01 9.35 4.56
C ARG A 91 -10.31 8.81 5.08
N ARG A 92 -11.21 9.71 5.42
CA ARG A 92 -12.56 9.34 5.76
C ARG A 92 -13.39 9.20 4.49
N LEU A 93 -14.37 8.29 4.54
CA LEU A 93 -15.36 8.14 3.48
C LEU A 93 -16.59 9.01 3.79
N PRO A 94 -17.25 9.57 2.76
CA PRO A 94 -18.55 10.20 2.93
C PRO A 94 -19.58 9.17 3.39
N GLN A 95 -20.32 9.48 4.46
CA GLN A 95 -21.53 8.72 4.80
C GLN A 95 -22.66 9.22 3.88
N GLY A 96 -23.53 8.32 3.41
CA GLY A 96 -24.61 8.60 2.45
C GLY A 96 -25.70 9.60 2.90
N HIS A 97 -25.41 10.46 3.88
CA HIS A 97 -26.25 11.52 4.42
C HIS A 97 -25.54 12.89 4.43
N GLU A 98 -24.57 13.13 3.56
CA GLU A 98 -24.09 14.49 3.27
C GLU A 98 -24.62 14.93 1.90
N VAL A 99 -25.87 15.38 1.87
CA VAL A 99 -26.38 16.18 0.74
C VAL A 99 -25.70 17.54 0.83
N ASP A 100 -24.61 17.71 0.08
CA ASP A 100 -23.95 19.01 -0.06
C ASP A 100 -24.84 19.93 -0.91
N ASN A 101 -25.59 20.80 -0.24
CA ASN A 101 -26.41 21.84 -0.87
C ASN A 101 -25.52 23.01 -1.31
N THR A 102 -24.63 22.80 -2.28
CA THR A 102 -24.03 23.89 -3.05
C THR A 102 -24.62 23.90 -4.45
N ILE A 103 -25.78 24.53 -4.58
CA ILE A 103 -26.30 24.98 -5.88
C ILE A 103 -25.77 26.40 -6.08
N GLU A 104 -24.93 26.60 -7.10
CA GLU A 104 -25.10 27.68 -8.08
C GLU A 104 -24.14 27.53 -9.29
N GLN A 105 -24.72 27.01 -10.37
CA GLN A 105 -24.65 27.51 -11.75
C GLN A 105 -23.31 28.00 -12.33
N THR A 106 -22.81 27.28 -13.35
CA THR A 106 -22.58 27.96 -14.65
C THR A 106 -22.72 26.98 -15.82
N GLN A 107 -23.45 27.44 -16.84
CA GLN A 107 -23.95 26.70 -17.99
C GLN A 107 -22.88 26.43 -19.06
N SER A 108 -23.05 25.29 -19.72
CA SER A 108 -22.62 24.86 -21.06
C SER A 108 -21.80 25.80 -21.97
N LEU A 109 -20.69 25.26 -22.49
CA LEU A 109 -20.32 25.43 -23.90
C LEU A 109 -19.84 24.07 -24.47
N GLN A 110 -20.44 23.67 -25.59
CA GLN A 110 -20.14 22.46 -26.34
C GLN A 110 -18.96 22.65 -27.32
N THR A 111 -18.14 21.61 -27.40
CA THR A 111 -17.34 21.12 -28.54
C THR A 111 -16.29 22.05 -29.20
N LEU A 112 -15.01 21.67 -29.04
CA LEU A 112 -14.17 21.35 -30.19
C LEU A 112 -13.18 20.22 -29.83
N GLN A 113 -13.01 19.32 -30.79
CA GLN A 113 -12.19 18.13 -30.76
C GLN A 113 -10.69 18.50 -30.92
N GLN A 114 -9.83 17.69 -30.29
CA GLN A 114 -8.42 17.36 -30.63
C GLN A 114 -7.32 17.80 -29.66
N HIS A 115 -6.70 16.75 -29.10
CA HIS A 115 -5.36 16.59 -28.51
C HIS A 115 -4.87 17.54 -27.39
N PRO A 116 -4.63 16.99 -26.18
CA PRO A 116 -3.67 17.55 -25.25
C PRO A 116 -2.36 16.76 -25.26
N GLN A 117 -1.27 17.41 -25.72
CA GLN A 117 0.06 17.09 -25.22
C GLN A 117 0.11 17.48 -23.74
N SER A 118 0.23 16.50 -22.84
CA SER A 118 0.36 16.79 -21.41
C SER A 118 1.81 17.13 -21.06
N VAL A 119 2.03 18.44 -20.95
CA VAL A 119 3.17 19.06 -20.26
C VAL A 119 3.24 18.48 -18.83
N GLN A 120 4.40 17.96 -18.46
CA GLN A 120 4.71 17.47 -17.12
C GLN A 120 4.79 18.65 -16.15
N MET A 121 3.80 18.80 -15.28
CA MET A 121 3.88 19.67 -14.11
C MET A 121 4.50 18.88 -12.95
N TYR A 122 5.81 19.06 -12.75
CA TYR A 122 6.47 18.70 -11.50
C TYR A 122 6.00 19.67 -10.40
N GLY A 123 4.95 19.29 -9.67
CA GLY A 123 4.51 20.01 -8.46
C GLY A 123 5.49 19.79 -7.31
N HIS A 124 6.49 20.66 -7.18
CA HIS A 124 7.31 20.78 -5.97
C HIS A 124 6.51 21.54 -4.90
N ASN A 125 5.97 20.83 -3.91
CA ASN A 125 5.41 21.49 -2.73
C ASN A 125 6.48 21.61 -1.65
N TYR A 126 7.06 22.81 -1.55
CA TYR A 126 7.87 23.21 -0.40
C TYR A 126 6.96 23.29 0.84
N ARG A 127 7.32 22.52 1.87
CA ARG A 127 6.72 22.60 3.21
C ARG A 127 6.98 23.99 3.80
N THR A 128 5.93 24.79 3.96
CA THR A 128 5.95 26.01 4.77
C THR A 128 5.12 25.76 6.02
N TYR A 129 5.75 25.90 7.19
CA TYR A 129 5.07 25.89 8.48
C TYR A 129 4.36 27.24 8.67
N GLY A 130 3.03 27.23 8.79
CA GLY A 130 2.26 28.39 9.22
C GLY A 130 0.87 28.48 8.59
N ASN A 131 -0.14 28.55 9.46
CA ASN A 131 -1.57 28.73 9.23
C ASN A 131 -2.37 27.51 8.75
N GLY A 132 -3.41 27.21 9.55
CA GLY A 132 -4.25 26.02 9.48
C GLY A 132 -4.83 25.82 8.09
N VAL A 133 -4.31 24.81 7.42
CA VAL A 133 -4.91 24.32 6.19
C VAL A 133 -6.22 23.64 6.58
N HIS A 134 -7.32 24.20 6.12
CA HIS A 134 -8.64 23.58 6.24
C HIS A 134 -8.69 22.41 5.26
N TRP A 135 -8.18 21.26 5.67
CA TRP A 135 -8.24 20.02 4.90
C TRP A 135 -9.71 19.66 4.68
N SER A 136 -10.09 19.38 3.44
CA SER A 136 -11.43 18.90 3.16
C SER A 136 -11.63 17.56 3.86
N ARG A 137 -12.85 17.31 4.34
CA ARG A 137 -13.23 16.12 5.12
C ARG A 137 -12.94 14.79 4.37
N ASN A 138 -12.71 14.86 3.06
CA ASN A 138 -12.41 13.74 2.16
C ASN A 138 -10.97 13.69 1.62
N ASP A 139 -10.08 14.59 2.06
CA ASP A 139 -8.68 14.61 1.60
C ASP A 139 -7.85 13.48 2.22
N TRP A 140 -6.89 12.96 1.45
CA TRP A 140 -5.93 11.97 1.93
C TRP A 140 -4.96 12.59 2.93
N ARG A 141 -4.83 11.94 4.09
CA ARG A 141 -3.77 12.21 5.06
C ARG A 141 -2.66 11.19 4.86
N ASP A 142 -1.41 11.64 4.85
CA ASP A 142 -0.24 10.76 4.79
C ASP A 142 0.61 10.82 6.07
N VAL A 143 1.16 9.67 6.46
CA VAL A 143 2.08 9.52 7.59
C VAL A 143 3.28 8.72 7.10
N VAL A 144 4.47 9.27 7.32
CA VAL A 144 5.74 8.61 7.03
C VAL A 144 6.27 7.98 8.31
N LEU A 145 6.51 6.68 8.29
CA LEU A 145 6.88 5.88 9.45
C LEU A 145 8.24 5.21 9.20
N PRO A 146 9.26 5.47 10.04
CA PRO A 146 10.54 4.79 9.91
C PRO A 146 10.42 3.33 10.37
N ALA A 147 11.06 2.41 9.66
CA ALA A 147 11.08 0.99 10.01
C ALA A 147 12.21 0.67 11.00
N VAL A 148 12.13 1.24 12.22
CA VAL A 148 13.18 1.11 13.24
C VAL A 148 12.72 0.22 14.40
N PRO A 149 13.50 -0.78 14.82
CA PRO A 149 14.78 -1.20 14.22
C PRO A 149 14.59 -1.87 12.85
N LEU A 150 15.60 -1.74 11.99
CA LEU A 150 15.58 -2.42 10.69
C LEU A 150 15.49 -3.93 10.89
N SER A 151 14.51 -4.56 10.27
CA SER A 151 14.38 -6.01 10.26
C SER A 151 15.13 -6.61 9.08
N HIS A 152 15.85 -7.69 9.33
CA HIS A 152 16.47 -8.52 8.28
C HIS A 152 15.61 -9.74 7.91
N LEU A 153 14.42 -9.86 8.51
CA LEU A 153 13.48 -10.92 8.17
C LEU A 153 12.89 -10.66 6.78
N TYR A 154 12.55 -11.76 6.09
CA TYR A 154 11.90 -11.68 4.79
C TYR A 154 10.52 -10.99 4.91
N THR A 155 9.70 -11.42 5.87
CA THR A 155 8.43 -10.77 6.19
C THR A 155 8.65 -9.76 7.32
N GLN A 156 8.30 -8.51 7.07
CA GLN A 156 8.49 -7.38 7.97
C GLN A 156 7.14 -6.74 8.27
N GLY A 157 6.92 -6.31 9.52
CA GLY A 157 5.64 -5.78 9.99
C GLY A 157 5.72 -4.32 10.38
N MET A 158 4.59 -3.63 10.25
CA MET A 158 4.38 -2.28 10.77
C MET A 158 3.07 -2.27 11.56
N SER A 159 3.06 -1.55 12.68
CA SER A 159 1.86 -1.24 13.46
C SER A 159 1.89 0.23 13.85
N TYR A 160 0.76 0.92 13.67
CA TYR A 160 0.64 2.34 13.95
C TYR A 160 -0.74 2.68 14.50
N MET A 161 -0.78 3.53 15.52
CA MET A 161 -2.02 4.01 16.11
C MET A 161 -2.41 5.35 15.48
N ILE A 162 -3.36 5.31 14.55
CA ILE A 162 -4.00 6.51 14.01
C ILE A 162 -4.85 7.11 15.12
N ARG A 163 -4.72 8.42 15.37
CA ARG A 163 -5.43 9.15 16.44
C ARG A 163 -6.23 10.31 15.86
N GLY A 164 -7.16 10.84 16.65
CA GLY A 164 -8.00 11.98 16.25
C GLY A 164 -8.97 11.61 15.13
N LEU A 165 -9.45 10.37 15.14
CA LEU A 165 -10.53 9.91 14.28
C LEU A 165 -11.88 10.33 14.87
N GLU A 166 -12.89 10.43 14.02
CA GLU A 166 -14.26 10.71 14.44
C GLU A 166 -14.97 9.40 14.81
N PRO A 167 -15.80 9.38 15.87
CA PRO A 167 -16.60 8.21 16.24
C PRO A 167 -17.59 7.77 15.17
N ASP A 168 -17.84 6.46 15.08
CA ASP A 168 -18.82 5.87 14.17
C ASP A 168 -18.64 6.33 12.70
N GLN A 169 -17.39 6.38 12.25
CA GLN A 169 -17.03 6.79 10.89
C GLN A 169 -16.28 5.68 10.15
N GLN A 170 -16.43 5.67 8.82
CA GLN A 170 -15.71 4.77 7.93
C GLN A 170 -14.51 5.46 7.28
N TYR A 171 -13.42 4.73 7.16
CA TYR A 171 -12.16 5.20 6.61
C TYR A 171 -11.63 4.22 5.57
N GLU A 172 -10.85 4.76 4.64
CA GLU A 172 -10.08 4.02 3.66
C GLU A 172 -8.60 4.29 3.92
N ALA A 173 -7.80 3.22 3.97
CA ALA A 173 -6.35 3.28 4.10
C ALA A 173 -5.64 2.56 2.95
N ARG A 174 -4.45 3.05 2.61
CA ARG A 174 -3.51 2.43 1.68
C ARG A 174 -2.09 2.63 2.18
N VAL A 175 -1.18 1.77 1.80
CA VAL A 175 0.19 1.81 2.33
C VAL A 175 1.23 1.40 1.29
N GLN A 176 2.40 2.02 1.34
CA GLN A 176 3.60 1.60 0.61
C GLN A 176 4.78 1.39 1.55
N ALA A 177 5.71 0.53 1.17
CA ALA A 177 6.96 0.29 1.86
C ALA A 177 8.11 0.63 0.93
N ARG A 178 9.19 1.16 1.49
CA ARG A 178 10.41 1.46 0.75
C ARG A 178 11.55 0.63 1.29
N ASN A 179 12.29 0.01 0.40
CA ASN A 179 13.64 -0.46 0.67
C ASN A 179 14.64 0.31 -0.22
N ARG A 180 15.92 -0.07 -0.17
CA ARG A 180 16.99 0.55 -0.98
C ARG A 180 16.77 0.53 -2.50
N TYR A 181 15.91 -0.35 -3.02
CA TYR A 181 15.59 -0.45 -4.45
C TYR A 181 14.33 0.35 -4.84
N GLY A 182 13.62 0.92 -3.88
CA GLY A 182 12.49 1.82 -4.10
C GLY A 182 11.22 1.40 -3.35
N TRP A 183 10.12 2.04 -3.76
CA TRP A 183 8.79 1.81 -3.22
C TRP A 183 8.14 0.56 -3.79
N SER A 184 7.41 -0.17 -2.95
CA SER A 184 6.44 -1.17 -3.37
C SER A 184 5.35 -0.54 -4.23
N GLU A 185 4.61 -1.38 -4.94
CA GLU A 185 3.30 -0.97 -5.43
C GLU A 185 2.41 -0.51 -4.27
N MET A 186 1.47 0.38 -4.57
CA MET A 186 0.46 0.80 -3.61
C MET A 186 -0.38 -0.42 -3.21
N SER A 187 -0.65 -0.57 -1.91
CA SER A 187 -1.56 -1.63 -1.46
C SER A 187 -2.96 -1.44 -2.04
N GLU A 188 -3.72 -2.53 -2.05
CA GLU A 188 -5.17 -2.43 -2.16
C GLU A 188 -5.75 -1.54 -1.06
N SER A 189 -6.93 -0.99 -1.32
CA SER A 189 -7.67 -0.21 -0.32
C SER A 189 -8.10 -1.12 0.83
N PHE A 190 -7.84 -0.66 2.05
CA PHE A 190 -8.29 -1.30 3.28
C PHE A 190 -9.31 -0.41 3.98
N LEU A 191 -10.47 -0.97 4.26
CA LEU A 191 -11.57 -0.26 4.91
C LEU A 191 -11.57 -0.57 6.40
N PHE A 192 -11.71 0.47 7.21
CA PHE A 192 -11.90 0.30 8.65
C PHE A 192 -12.87 1.32 9.23
N SER A 193 -13.46 0.99 10.38
CA SER A 193 -14.41 1.86 11.08
C SER A 193 -14.00 2.11 12.52
N THR A 194 -14.28 3.31 13.03
CA THR A 194 -14.22 3.61 14.47
C THR A 194 -15.50 3.14 15.17
N SER A 195 -15.39 2.80 16.45
CA SER A 195 -16.57 2.48 17.24
C SER A 195 -17.33 3.75 17.65
N SER A 196 -18.58 3.59 18.09
CA SER A 196 -19.36 4.70 18.66
C SER A 196 -18.97 5.00 20.12
N THR A 197 -18.55 3.98 20.87
CA THR A 197 -18.07 4.07 22.24
C THR A 197 -16.74 3.35 22.41
N ASP A 198 -15.98 3.74 23.43
CA ASP A 198 -14.75 3.01 23.75
C ASP A 198 -15.11 1.66 24.38
N GLY A 199 -14.51 0.59 23.86
CA GLY A 199 -14.64 -0.74 24.45
C GLY A 199 -14.02 -0.75 25.83
N TYR A 200 -14.85 -0.76 26.87
CA TYR A 200 -14.38 -1.06 28.23
C TYR A 200 -13.94 -2.52 28.27
N SER A 201 -12.65 -2.78 28.08
CA SER A 201 -12.06 -4.03 28.54
C SER A 201 -12.09 -4.01 30.07
N HIS A 202 -13.16 -4.53 30.67
CA HIS A 202 -13.13 -4.93 32.07
C HIS A 202 -12.07 -6.02 32.18
N SER A 203 -10.86 -5.67 32.59
CA SER A 203 -9.94 -6.63 33.19
C SER A 203 -10.59 -7.07 34.48
N SER A 204 -11.26 -8.22 34.48
CA SER A 204 -11.62 -8.93 35.70
C SER A 204 -10.32 -9.41 36.35
N SER A 205 -9.69 -8.52 37.12
CA SER A 205 -8.77 -8.90 38.17
C SER A 205 -9.57 -9.70 39.20
N PHE A 206 -9.62 -11.02 39.03
CA PHE A 206 -9.97 -11.91 40.13
C PHE A 206 -8.88 -11.77 41.18
N LEU A 207 -9.12 -10.88 42.13
CA LEU A 207 -8.40 -10.79 43.38
C LEU A 207 -8.62 -12.09 44.16
N ASN A 208 -7.51 -12.60 44.68
CA ASN A 208 -7.40 -13.59 45.73
C ASN A 208 -8.57 -13.57 46.73
N HIS A 209 -9.18 -14.73 46.94
CA HIS A 209 -9.54 -15.13 48.30
C HIS A 209 -8.76 -16.40 48.64
N GLY A 210 -7.68 -16.22 49.39
CA GLY A 210 -7.21 -17.28 50.27
C GLY A 210 -8.17 -17.39 51.46
N LEU A 211 -8.56 -18.62 51.78
CA LEU A 211 -9.02 -19.00 53.11
C LEU A 211 -8.43 -20.36 53.45
N SER A 212 -7.59 -20.30 54.48
CA SER A 212 -7.22 -21.26 55.52
C SER A 212 -7.69 -22.72 55.41
N GLY A 213 -6.72 -23.61 55.56
CA GLY A 213 -6.83 -24.98 56.08
C GLY A 213 -5.49 -25.38 56.67
#